data_AF-A0A1B8JA57-F1
#
_entry.id   AF-A0A1B8JA57-F1
#
_cell.length_a   1.000
_cell.length_b   1.000
_cell.length_c   1.000
_cell.angle_alpha   90.00
_cell.angle_beta   90.00
_cell.angle_gamma   90.00
#
_symmetry.space_group_name_H-M   'P 1'
#
loop_
_entity.id
_entity.type
_entity.pdbx_description
1 polymer ?
#
loop_
_entity_poly.entity_id
_entity_poly.type
_entity_poly.pdbx_seq_one_letter_code
_entity_poly.pdbx_strand_id
1 'polypeptide(L)'
;MYSAFTYYTGFKVNSGEYKVMGLAPYGVPRFSELIKRELIDIKEDGSFALNMRYFSYTYGLRMTNKKFDRLFGGALRKREGELMQAHMDLAASIQAVTEEVMLKLARTALKRAQSKNLCMSGGVALNCVGNGKIYKALKDEGLLENLWVQPASGDAGSALGCALEFYYQNSSLGKNSASSMQCDKIYDFSEGTDTKSANLPKNHKNLHSHTANLGICESKTETSANAKSTSRHCEEAQLTKQSTTKNSQGFFNQIKSSHEVRHLERLTGVKGVVWGLGGGLRQSVSFFSNLSPLSPCKESSSSGIDSAKKLELSESTQMDCFAHARKTSEASFFSNDDGDTSIAQDRMHGSYLGLSYTNAEVQSALDSLGAVYERHDFNTLKNIVARALSEGKVVGWHQGRCEFGPRALGARSILGDPRNTTMQKTMNLKIKYRESFRPFAPSVLESALSEWFELDCASPYMLLVAPVKKERCFSMSEEQKALFGIEKLNVVRSEIPSVTHIDYSARIQSVHKDTNPRYYALLEEFYKLSGVPVLVNTSFNVRGEPIVCSPEDSFACFMGTEMDVLVVEDFVLYKEAQNTQNLQKYKAIKDNYELD
;
A
#
# COMPACT_ATOMS: atom_id res chain seq x y z
N MET A 1 0.60 -4.23 15.67
CA MET A 1 0.63 -5.70 15.85
C MET A 1 1.18 -6.43 14.62
N TYR A 2 0.57 -6.33 13.43
CA TYR A 2 0.98 -7.09 12.22
C TYR A 2 2.48 -6.97 11.86
N SER A 3 3.03 -5.76 11.88
CA SER A 3 4.47 -5.52 11.65
C SER A 3 5.40 -6.15 12.70
N ALA A 4 4.91 -6.48 13.91
CA ALA A 4 5.69 -7.22 14.90
C ALA A 4 5.82 -8.71 14.53
N PHE A 5 4.79 -9.31 13.93
CA PHE A 5 4.88 -10.65 13.34
C PHE A 5 5.71 -10.64 12.05
N THR A 6 5.63 -9.57 11.25
CA THR A 6 6.52 -9.34 10.10
C THR A 6 7.99 -9.33 10.53
N TYR A 7 8.30 -8.57 11.58
CA TYR A 7 9.62 -8.59 12.20
C TYR A 7 10.01 -9.99 12.70
N TYR A 8 9.15 -10.63 13.51
CA TYR A 8 9.43 -11.91 14.16
C TYR A 8 9.64 -13.07 13.18
N THR A 9 8.94 -13.04 12.04
CA THR A 9 9.13 -13.98 10.92
C THR A 9 10.34 -13.64 10.03
N GLY A 10 11.19 -12.70 10.44
CA GLY A 10 12.46 -12.37 9.78
C GLY A 10 12.35 -11.41 8.60
N PHE A 11 11.16 -10.86 8.32
CA PHE A 11 10.95 -9.94 7.20
C PHE A 11 11.21 -8.47 7.60
N LYS A 12 11.51 -7.63 6.60
CA LYS A 12 11.74 -6.19 6.79
C LYS A 12 10.40 -5.48 7.05
N VAL A 13 10.29 -4.83 8.21
CA VAL A 13 9.15 -3.99 8.61
C VAL A 13 8.95 -2.82 7.63
N ASN A 14 7.70 -2.42 7.42
CA ASN A 14 7.24 -1.41 6.45
C ASN A 14 7.48 -1.78 4.96
N SER A 15 8.02 -2.97 4.67
CA SER A 15 8.23 -3.46 3.30
C SER A 15 8.13 -4.99 3.20
N GLY A 16 7.44 -5.65 4.14
CA GLY A 16 7.47 -7.11 4.30
C GLY A 16 6.18 -7.69 4.84
N GLU A 17 5.23 -6.86 5.26
CA GLU A 17 3.90 -7.21 5.73
C GLU A 17 3.16 -8.05 4.67
N TYR A 18 3.30 -7.68 3.38
CA TYR A 18 2.75 -8.46 2.27
C TYR A 18 3.44 -9.84 2.06
N LYS A 19 4.68 -10.05 2.54
CA LYS A 19 5.29 -11.39 2.59
C LYS A 19 4.61 -12.26 3.65
N VAL A 20 4.25 -11.71 4.82
CA VAL A 20 3.45 -12.43 5.84
C VAL A 20 2.08 -12.79 5.28
N MET A 21 1.39 -11.85 4.63
CA MET A 21 0.09 -12.09 3.98
C MET A 21 0.19 -13.20 2.91
N GLY A 22 1.26 -13.20 2.09
CA GLY A 22 1.51 -14.25 1.11
C GLY A 22 1.97 -15.59 1.69
N LEU A 23 2.47 -15.61 2.94
CA LEU A 23 2.90 -16.83 3.64
C LEU A 23 1.74 -17.50 4.41
N ALA A 24 0.70 -16.74 4.77
CA ALA A 24 -0.44 -17.22 5.55
C ALA A 24 -1.15 -18.46 4.95
N PRO A 25 -1.39 -18.59 3.63
CA PRO A 25 -2.04 -19.78 3.05
C PRO A 25 -1.27 -21.10 3.17
N TYR A 26 0.00 -21.07 3.57
CA TYR A 26 0.83 -22.25 3.82
C TYR A 26 0.77 -22.73 5.29
N GLY A 27 0.12 -21.94 6.16
CA GLY A 27 0.01 -22.21 7.59
C GLY A 27 -1.35 -22.68 8.04
N VAL A 28 -1.39 -23.23 9.25
CA VAL A 28 -2.60 -23.46 10.04
C VAL A 28 -2.62 -22.41 11.17
N PRO A 29 -3.74 -21.73 11.46
CA PRO A 29 -3.79 -20.64 12.45
C PRO A 29 -3.73 -21.10 13.91
N ARG A 30 -2.77 -21.98 14.28
CA ARG A 30 -2.60 -22.62 15.60
C ARG A 30 -2.42 -21.64 16.76
N PHE A 31 -1.89 -20.45 16.49
CA PHE A 31 -1.58 -19.43 17.49
C PHE A 31 -2.66 -18.36 17.62
N SER A 32 -3.76 -18.41 16.86
CA SER A 32 -4.81 -17.38 16.86
C SER A 32 -5.39 -17.14 18.27
N GLU A 33 -5.76 -18.19 18.98
CA GLU A 33 -6.26 -18.11 20.36
C GLU A 33 -5.20 -17.68 21.38
N LEU A 34 -3.92 -17.99 21.12
CA LEU A 34 -2.81 -17.48 21.94
C LEU A 34 -2.65 -15.97 21.77
N ILE A 35 -2.72 -15.48 20.53
CA ILE A 35 -2.66 -14.06 20.18
C ILE A 35 -3.83 -13.30 20.83
N LYS A 36 -5.06 -13.80 20.69
CA LYS A 36 -6.27 -13.17 21.29
C LYS A 36 -6.29 -13.22 22.83
N ARG A 37 -5.64 -14.20 23.46
CA ARG A 37 -5.53 -14.24 24.93
C ARG A 37 -4.45 -13.30 25.47
N GLU A 38 -3.29 -13.24 24.81
CA GLU A 38 -2.08 -12.64 25.39
C GLU A 38 -1.73 -11.27 24.80
N LEU A 39 -1.99 -11.04 23.51
CA LEU A 39 -1.46 -9.87 22.77
C LEU A 39 -2.50 -8.78 22.48
N ILE A 40 -3.77 -9.15 22.34
CA ILE A 40 -4.83 -8.22 21.91
C ILE A 40 -6.17 -8.56 22.58
N ASP A 41 -6.74 -7.60 23.29
CA ASP A 41 -8.10 -7.65 23.82
C ASP A 41 -9.05 -7.04 22.77
N ILE A 42 -9.88 -7.87 22.13
CA ILE A 42 -10.79 -7.49 21.03
C ILE A 42 -12.23 -7.45 21.56
N LYS A 43 -12.92 -6.33 21.38
CA LYS A 43 -14.32 -6.16 21.79
C LYS A 43 -15.31 -6.63 20.73
N GLU A 44 -16.59 -6.67 21.10
CA GLU A 44 -17.66 -7.06 20.16
C GLU A 44 -17.77 -6.09 18.98
N ASP A 45 -17.64 -4.79 19.25
CA ASP A 45 -17.68 -3.71 18.26
C ASP A 45 -16.38 -3.57 17.43
N GLY A 46 -15.37 -4.39 17.69
CA GLY A 46 -14.09 -4.38 17.00
C GLY A 46 -13.07 -3.38 17.54
N SER A 47 -13.43 -2.53 18.51
CA SER A 47 -12.42 -1.79 19.28
C SER A 47 -11.48 -2.78 19.98
N PHE A 48 -10.21 -2.40 20.14
CA PHE A 48 -9.21 -3.31 20.69
C PHE A 48 -8.10 -2.60 21.46
N ALA A 49 -7.51 -3.30 22.42
CA ALA A 49 -6.32 -2.85 23.16
C ALA A 49 -5.18 -3.86 22.98
N LEU A 50 -3.97 -3.36 22.68
CA LEU A 50 -2.78 -4.21 22.59
C LEU A 50 -2.11 -4.36 23.96
N ASN A 51 -1.71 -5.58 24.32
CA ASN A 51 -0.92 -5.84 25.51
C ASN A 51 0.53 -5.43 25.30
N MET A 52 0.82 -4.16 25.58
CA MET A 52 2.13 -3.53 25.37
C MET A 52 3.29 -4.19 26.12
N ARG A 53 3.03 -5.12 27.06
CA ARG A 53 4.08 -5.93 27.73
C ARG A 53 4.92 -6.75 26.76
N TYR A 54 4.40 -7.11 25.59
CA TYR A 54 5.05 -7.97 24.60
C TYR A 54 5.73 -7.21 23.44
N PHE A 55 5.49 -5.91 23.33
CA PHE A 55 6.00 -5.06 22.25
C PHE A 55 7.08 -4.11 22.76
N SER A 56 8.01 -3.71 21.89
CA SER A 56 9.14 -2.82 22.24
C SER A 56 9.30 -1.60 21.34
N TYR A 57 8.51 -1.49 20.26
CA TYR A 57 8.62 -0.42 19.26
C TYR A 57 8.34 0.99 19.81
N THR A 58 7.75 1.11 20.99
CA THR A 58 7.50 2.40 21.66
C THR A 58 8.68 2.89 22.53
N TYR A 59 9.68 2.05 22.78
CA TYR A 59 10.81 2.38 23.68
C TYR A 59 12.16 1.80 23.23
N GLY A 60 12.25 1.21 22.03
CA GLY A 60 13.50 0.63 21.52
C GLY A 60 13.46 0.29 20.04
N LEU A 61 14.63 -0.08 19.50
CA LEU A 61 14.89 -0.30 18.07
C LEU A 61 14.42 -1.67 17.53
N ARG A 62 13.44 -2.31 18.17
CA ARG A 62 12.89 -3.63 17.78
C ARG A 62 11.37 -3.60 17.92
N MET A 63 10.68 -4.51 17.21
CA MET A 63 9.21 -4.61 17.34
C MET A 63 8.77 -5.44 18.55
N THR A 64 9.54 -6.50 18.86
CA THR A 64 9.23 -7.51 19.89
C THR A 64 10.29 -7.54 20.99
N ASN A 65 9.96 -8.19 22.12
CA ASN A 65 10.86 -8.34 23.27
C ASN A 65 10.93 -9.81 23.75
N LYS A 66 11.80 -10.12 24.72
CA LYS A 66 11.99 -11.48 25.26
C LYS A 66 10.73 -12.16 25.81
N LYS A 67 9.64 -11.44 26.10
CA LYS A 67 8.35 -12.05 26.45
C LYS A 67 7.63 -12.59 25.22
N PHE A 68 7.72 -11.91 24.08
CA PHE A 68 7.20 -12.35 22.79
C PHE A 68 7.95 -13.60 22.30
N ASP A 69 9.27 -13.59 22.41
CA ASP A 69 10.13 -14.74 22.08
C ASP A 69 9.70 -16.00 22.88
N ARG A 70 9.52 -15.86 24.20
CA ARG A 70 9.01 -16.95 25.05
C ARG A 70 7.57 -17.36 24.73
N LEU A 71 6.71 -16.42 24.34
CA LEU A 71 5.31 -16.69 24.02
C LEU A 71 5.17 -17.61 22.79
N PHE A 72 6.05 -17.46 21.80
CA PHE A 72 6.05 -18.28 20.58
C PHE A 72 7.20 -19.30 20.53
N GLY A 73 7.76 -19.67 21.69
CA GLY A 73 8.65 -20.81 21.86
C GLY A 73 10.00 -20.74 21.12
N GLY A 74 10.49 -19.55 20.77
CA GLY A 74 11.70 -19.43 19.94
C GLY A 74 12.32 -18.04 19.95
N ALA A 75 13.41 -17.88 19.19
CA ALA A 75 13.95 -16.58 18.85
C ALA A 75 13.34 -16.09 17.53
N LEU A 76 13.35 -14.77 17.34
CA LEU A 76 13.25 -14.10 16.03
C LEU A 76 13.94 -14.91 14.92
N ARG A 77 13.23 -15.22 13.83
CA ARG A 77 13.84 -15.77 12.61
C ARG A 77 14.89 -14.78 12.10
N LYS A 78 16.13 -15.24 11.88
CA LYS A 78 17.17 -14.45 11.22
C LYS A 78 16.71 -14.06 9.81
N ARG A 79 17.13 -12.88 9.33
CA ARG A 79 17.02 -12.56 7.89
C ARG A 79 17.73 -13.64 7.09
N GLU A 80 17.19 -13.94 5.91
CA GLU A 80 17.59 -15.08 5.05
C GLU A 80 17.59 -16.48 5.73
N GLY A 81 17.09 -16.64 6.97
CA GLY A 81 16.98 -17.95 7.62
C GLY A 81 15.86 -18.81 7.03
N GLU A 82 15.88 -20.12 7.25
CA GLU A 82 14.89 -21.06 6.70
C GLU A 82 13.43 -20.79 7.13
N LEU A 83 12.48 -20.99 6.21
CA LEU A 83 11.03 -20.90 6.47
C LEU A 83 10.44 -22.23 6.96
N MET A 84 10.59 -22.51 8.26
CA MET A 84 9.88 -23.61 8.94
C MET A 84 8.35 -23.40 9.00
N GLN A 85 7.59 -24.50 9.12
CA GLN A 85 6.12 -24.50 9.27
C GLN A 85 5.63 -23.58 10.40
N ALA A 86 6.35 -23.48 11.52
CA ALA A 86 5.98 -22.60 12.63
C ALA A 86 5.84 -21.12 12.20
N HIS A 87 6.63 -20.65 11.23
CA HIS A 87 6.51 -19.29 10.69
C HIS A 87 5.26 -19.14 9.81
N MET A 88 4.89 -20.19 9.08
CA MET A 88 3.66 -20.23 8.26
C MET A 88 2.44 -20.25 9.18
N ASP A 89 2.43 -21.08 10.22
CA ASP A 89 1.38 -21.14 11.23
C ASP A 89 1.24 -19.81 11.98
N LEU A 90 2.35 -19.12 12.29
CA LEU A 90 2.33 -17.75 12.84
C LEU A 90 1.73 -16.75 11.87
N ALA A 91 2.09 -16.81 10.58
CA ALA A 91 1.53 -15.94 9.53
C ALA A 91 0.02 -16.15 9.35
N ALA A 92 -0.44 -17.40 9.27
CA ALA A 92 -1.86 -17.76 9.25
C ALA A 92 -2.61 -17.24 10.48
N SER A 93 -1.99 -17.38 11.66
CA SER A 93 -2.59 -16.95 12.94
C SER A 93 -2.77 -15.43 13.03
N ILE A 94 -1.73 -14.64 12.69
CA ILE A 94 -1.85 -13.17 12.73
C ILE A 94 -2.76 -12.64 11.63
N GLN A 95 -2.78 -13.28 10.46
CA GLN A 95 -3.69 -12.94 9.37
C GLN A 95 -5.15 -13.15 9.80
N ALA A 96 -5.49 -14.33 10.36
CA ALA A 96 -6.83 -14.63 10.84
C ALA A 96 -7.32 -13.67 11.95
N VAL A 97 -6.45 -13.32 12.92
CA VAL A 97 -6.80 -12.36 13.98
C VAL A 97 -6.97 -10.93 13.42
N THR A 98 -6.15 -10.55 12.44
CA THR A 98 -6.26 -9.24 11.79
C THR A 98 -7.55 -9.13 10.99
N GLU A 99 -7.91 -10.16 10.24
CA GLU A 99 -9.20 -10.29 9.55
C GLU A 99 -10.40 -10.18 10.49
N GLU A 100 -10.34 -10.82 11.67
CA GLU A 100 -11.41 -10.74 12.68
C GLU A 100 -11.62 -9.30 13.16
N VAL A 101 -10.53 -8.59 13.49
CA VAL A 101 -10.56 -7.17 13.90
C VAL A 101 -11.07 -6.27 12.78
N MET A 102 -10.56 -6.44 11.56
CA MET A 102 -10.97 -5.68 10.39
C MET A 102 -12.48 -5.83 10.11
N LEU A 103 -13.00 -7.07 10.13
CA LEU A 103 -14.41 -7.36 9.90
C LEU A 103 -15.32 -6.79 11.00
N LYS A 104 -14.93 -6.90 12.27
CA LYS A 104 -15.68 -6.31 13.38
C LYS A 104 -15.76 -4.78 13.26
N LEU A 105 -14.64 -4.12 13.00
CA LEU A 105 -14.58 -2.66 12.82
C LEU A 105 -15.41 -2.20 11.60
N ALA A 106 -15.29 -2.87 10.46
CA ALA A 106 -16.08 -2.60 9.26
C ALA A 106 -17.59 -2.73 9.53
N ARG A 107 -18.02 -3.81 10.18
CA ARG A 107 -19.43 -4.03 10.56
C ARG A 107 -19.95 -2.93 11.49
N THR A 108 -19.14 -2.52 12.46
CA THR A 108 -19.49 -1.45 13.41
C THR A 108 -19.55 -0.09 12.73
N ALA A 109 -18.63 0.21 11.80
CA ALA A 109 -18.63 1.43 11.02
C ALA A 109 -19.95 1.59 10.25
N LEU A 110 -20.32 0.58 9.43
CA LEU A 110 -21.57 0.57 8.66
C LEU A 110 -22.80 0.76 9.57
N LYS A 111 -22.89 0.00 10.67
CA LYS A 111 -23.99 0.09 11.63
C LYS A 111 -24.10 1.46 12.30
N ARG A 112 -22.98 2.07 12.70
CA ARG A 112 -22.95 3.37 13.40
C ARG A 112 -23.26 4.57 12.50
N ALA A 113 -22.95 4.47 11.22
CA ALA A 113 -23.24 5.51 10.21
C ALA A 113 -24.56 5.27 9.46
N GLN A 114 -25.19 4.11 9.63
CA GLN A 114 -26.41 3.69 8.93
C GLN A 114 -26.26 3.72 7.39
N SER A 115 -25.03 3.47 6.90
CA SER A 115 -24.73 3.37 5.47
C SER A 115 -24.46 1.91 5.09
N LYS A 116 -24.77 1.58 3.82
CA LYS A 116 -24.37 0.33 3.18
C LYS A 116 -23.01 0.43 2.47
N ASN A 117 -22.32 1.55 2.56
CA ASN A 117 -21.08 1.74 1.84
C ASN A 117 -19.89 1.96 2.77
N LEU A 118 -18.76 1.36 2.41
CA LEU A 118 -17.53 1.38 3.19
C LEU A 118 -16.37 1.95 2.36
N CYS A 119 -15.68 2.94 2.92
CA CYS A 119 -14.42 3.46 2.38
C CYS A 119 -13.28 3.08 3.34
N MET A 120 -12.19 2.50 2.83
CA MET A 120 -11.07 2.04 3.66
C MET A 120 -9.75 2.71 3.24
N SER A 121 -8.97 3.10 4.25
CA SER A 121 -7.63 3.69 4.12
C SER A 121 -6.75 3.34 5.33
N GLY A 122 -5.52 3.85 5.37
CA GLY A 122 -4.49 3.46 6.34
C GLY A 122 -3.79 2.16 5.93
N GLY A 123 -2.54 1.98 6.35
CA GLY A 123 -1.66 0.92 5.82
C GLY A 123 -2.21 -0.51 5.94
N VAL A 124 -3.11 -0.77 6.90
CA VAL A 124 -3.79 -2.06 7.06
C VAL A 124 -4.78 -2.36 5.93
N ALA A 125 -5.38 -1.33 5.31
CA ALA A 125 -6.30 -1.49 4.17
C ALA A 125 -5.61 -2.00 2.89
N LEU A 126 -4.27 -2.06 2.85
CA LEU A 126 -3.52 -2.78 1.81
C LEU A 126 -3.58 -4.32 1.96
N ASN A 127 -4.19 -4.84 3.04
CA ASN A 127 -4.45 -6.27 3.25
C ASN A 127 -5.66 -6.71 2.41
N CYS A 128 -5.40 -6.98 1.13
CA CYS A 128 -6.42 -7.36 0.15
C CYS A 128 -7.17 -8.67 0.49
N VAL A 129 -6.57 -9.56 1.29
CA VAL A 129 -7.22 -10.77 1.81
C VAL A 129 -8.31 -10.39 2.82
N GLY A 130 -7.97 -9.50 3.77
CA GLY A 130 -8.93 -8.93 4.72
C GLY A 130 -10.07 -8.17 4.04
N ASN A 131 -9.75 -7.36 3.03
CA ASN A 131 -10.76 -6.62 2.26
C ASN A 131 -11.73 -7.56 1.51
N GLY A 132 -11.24 -8.61 0.86
CA GLY A 132 -12.10 -9.61 0.19
C GLY A 132 -13.03 -10.34 1.16
N LYS A 133 -12.53 -10.65 2.37
CA LYS A 133 -13.33 -11.26 3.45
C LYS A 133 -14.39 -10.31 4.01
N ILE A 134 -14.05 -9.04 4.20
CA ILE A 134 -15.00 -7.97 4.57
C ILE A 134 -16.11 -7.87 3.53
N TYR A 135 -15.72 -7.78 2.25
CA TYR A 135 -16.65 -7.65 1.14
C TYR A 135 -17.67 -8.79 1.13
N LYS A 136 -17.20 -10.04 1.08
CA LYS A 136 -18.05 -11.23 1.06
C LYS A 136 -18.96 -11.30 2.28
N ALA A 137 -18.39 -11.28 3.49
CA ALA A 137 -19.18 -11.45 4.71
C ALA A 137 -20.25 -10.37 4.92
N LEU A 138 -19.92 -9.09 4.68
CA LEU A 138 -20.86 -7.99 4.91
C LEU A 138 -21.90 -7.84 3.78
N LYS A 139 -21.58 -8.31 2.56
CA LYS A 139 -22.55 -8.40 1.46
C LYS A 139 -23.52 -9.57 1.68
N ASP A 140 -23.02 -10.73 2.11
CA ASP A 140 -23.84 -11.88 2.51
C ASP A 140 -24.78 -11.53 3.70
N GLU A 141 -24.33 -10.67 4.62
CA GLU A 141 -25.16 -10.12 5.72
C GLU A 141 -26.15 -9.01 5.27
N GLY A 142 -26.11 -8.57 4.01
CA GLY A 142 -26.92 -7.46 3.49
C GLY A 142 -26.58 -6.08 4.05
N LEU A 143 -25.46 -5.96 4.77
CA LEU A 143 -24.96 -4.72 5.41
C LEU A 143 -24.09 -3.87 4.47
N LEU A 144 -23.52 -4.46 3.42
CA LEU A 144 -22.63 -3.82 2.48
C LEU A 144 -23.17 -3.92 1.05
N GLU A 145 -23.08 -2.81 0.33
CA GLU A 145 -23.43 -2.67 -1.09
C GLU A 145 -22.18 -2.30 -1.89
N ASN A 146 -21.49 -1.22 -1.49
CA ASN A 146 -20.26 -0.76 -2.15
C ASN A 146 -19.08 -0.72 -1.18
N LEU A 147 -17.94 -1.28 -1.61
CA LEU A 147 -16.65 -1.18 -0.92
C LEU A 147 -15.65 -0.44 -1.81
N TRP A 148 -15.07 0.64 -1.30
CA TRP A 148 -13.95 1.32 -1.94
C TRP A 148 -12.74 1.33 -1.01
N VAL A 149 -11.56 1.07 -1.57
CA VAL A 149 -10.29 1.02 -0.81
C VAL A 149 -9.26 1.86 -1.55
N GLN A 150 -8.59 2.78 -0.85
CA GLN A 150 -7.71 3.75 -1.49
C GLN A 150 -6.44 3.06 -2.04
N PRO A 151 -6.04 3.26 -3.32
CA PRO A 151 -4.94 2.52 -3.97
C PRO A 151 -3.58 2.67 -3.29
N ALA A 152 -3.29 3.85 -2.76
CA ALA A 152 -2.07 4.20 -2.03
C ALA A 152 -2.29 4.26 -0.51
N SER A 153 -3.17 3.39 0.05
CA SER A 153 -3.71 3.48 1.44
C SER A 153 -2.70 3.65 2.58
N GLY A 154 -1.42 3.42 2.38
CA GLY A 154 -0.38 3.78 3.35
C GLY A 154 -0.16 5.31 3.43
N ASP A 155 0.84 5.72 4.20
CA ASP A 155 1.07 7.14 4.53
C ASP A 155 1.30 8.04 3.30
N ALA A 156 1.70 7.48 2.16
CA ALA A 156 1.80 8.19 0.89
C ALA A 156 0.45 8.79 0.44
N GLY A 157 -0.66 8.08 0.65
CA GLY A 157 -2.01 8.56 0.34
C GLY A 157 -2.43 9.81 1.13
N SER A 158 -1.78 10.07 2.27
CA SER A 158 -2.06 11.25 3.10
C SER A 158 -1.80 12.57 2.38
N ALA A 159 -0.80 12.64 1.48
CA ALA A 159 -0.53 13.86 0.72
C ALA A 159 -1.71 14.24 -0.20
N LEU A 160 -2.29 13.23 -0.87
CA LEU A 160 -3.50 13.37 -1.67
C LEU A 160 -4.70 13.76 -0.77
N GLY A 161 -4.88 13.07 0.36
CA GLY A 161 -5.94 13.38 1.33
C GLY A 161 -5.89 14.83 1.85
N CYS A 162 -4.73 15.33 2.25
CA CYS A 162 -4.54 16.71 2.72
C CYS A 162 -4.85 17.75 1.63
N ALA A 163 -4.43 17.51 0.39
CA ALA A 163 -4.72 18.42 -0.73
C ALA A 163 -6.23 18.50 -1.02
N LEU A 164 -6.93 17.37 -0.90
CA LEU A 164 -8.38 17.27 -1.11
C LEU A 164 -9.18 17.91 0.03
N GLU A 165 -8.80 17.67 1.29
CA GLU A 165 -9.35 18.39 2.46
C GLU A 165 -9.24 19.90 2.25
N PHE A 166 -8.04 20.40 1.90
CA PHE A 166 -7.83 21.83 1.66
C PHE A 166 -8.69 22.37 0.50
N TYR A 167 -8.78 21.64 -0.61
CA TYR A 167 -9.63 22.01 -1.75
C TYR A 167 -11.12 22.08 -1.37
N TYR A 168 -11.64 21.09 -0.64
CA TYR A 168 -13.04 21.07 -0.21
C TYR A 168 -13.37 22.14 0.84
N GLN A 169 -12.43 22.48 1.74
CA GLN A 169 -12.62 23.57 2.69
C GLN A 169 -12.66 24.96 2.02
N ASN A 170 -11.90 25.16 0.95
CA ASN A 170 -11.70 26.49 0.35
C ASN A 170 -12.53 26.76 -0.92
N SER A 171 -13.07 25.73 -1.57
CA SER A 171 -13.94 25.87 -2.76
C SER A 171 -15.37 26.30 -2.41
N SER A 172 -16.05 26.98 -3.34
CA SER A 172 -17.46 27.36 -3.23
C SER A 172 -18.40 26.14 -3.16
N LEU A 173 -17.98 25.00 -3.72
CA LEU A 173 -18.64 23.70 -3.59
C LEU A 173 -18.73 23.22 -2.12
N GLY A 174 -17.72 23.55 -1.29
CA GLY A 174 -17.76 23.33 0.16
C GLY A 174 -18.81 24.20 0.87
N LYS A 175 -19.04 25.43 0.38
CA LYS A 175 -19.97 26.40 1.00
C LYS A 175 -21.43 26.11 0.66
N ASN A 176 -21.74 25.68 -0.57
CA ASN A 176 -23.11 25.38 -1.00
C ASN A 176 -23.64 24.00 -0.56
N SER A 177 -22.75 23.07 -0.16
CA SER A 177 -23.15 21.73 0.29
C SER A 177 -23.26 21.58 1.82
N ALA A 178 -22.94 22.63 2.58
CA ALA A 178 -23.03 22.64 4.04
C ALA A 178 -24.48 22.59 4.58
N SER A 179 -25.48 22.86 3.73
CA SER A 179 -26.91 22.89 4.09
C SER A 179 -27.66 21.57 3.82
N SER A 180 -27.07 20.61 3.09
CA SER A 180 -27.80 19.41 2.60
C SER A 180 -27.13 18.05 2.88
N MET A 181 -25.91 18.02 3.43
CA MET A 181 -25.21 16.79 3.80
C MET A 181 -24.71 16.80 5.25
N GLN A 182 -25.59 16.40 6.18
CA GLN A 182 -25.18 15.91 7.49
C GLN A 182 -24.57 14.51 7.36
N CYS A 183 -23.25 14.44 7.17
CA CYS A 183 -22.49 13.28 7.66
C CYS A 183 -22.43 13.41 9.19
N ASP A 184 -23.39 12.78 9.86
CA ASP A 184 -23.55 12.81 11.30
C ASP A 184 -22.70 11.74 11.98
N LYS A 185 -21.53 12.20 12.45
CA LYS A 185 -20.56 11.54 13.34
C LYS A 185 -19.47 10.73 12.62
N ILE A 186 -18.25 11.23 12.80
CA ILE A 186 -17.00 10.49 12.67
C ILE A 186 -16.76 9.77 14.00
N TYR A 187 -16.28 8.52 13.94
CA TYR A 187 -15.99 7.72 15.13
C TYR A 187 -14.50 7.39 15.18
N ASP A 188 -13.75 8.13 15.99
CA ASP A 188 -12.39 7.76 16.39
C ASP A 188 -12.47 6.63 17.43
N PHE A 189 -12.07 5.42 17.05
CA PHE A 189 -12.07 4.24 17.93
C PHE A 189 -10.88 4.22 18.92
N SER A 190 -10.02 5.25 18.94
CA SER A 190 -8.93 5.34 19.91
C SER A 190 -9.36 5.82 21.30
N GLU A 191 -10.56 6.41 21.45
CA GLU A 191 -11.07 6.93 22.73
C GLU A 191 -12.02 5.96 23.43
N GLY A 192 -11.47 4.85 23.92
CA GLY A 192 -12.18 3.92 24.77
C GLY A 192 -12.21 4.34 26.25
N THR A 193 -13.14 5.21 26.64
CA THR A 193 -13.70 5.26 28.02
C THR A 193 -15.08 5.94 28.04
N ASP A 194 -16.15 5.15 27.96
CA ASP A 194 -17.51 5.63 28.29
C ASP A 194 -17.68 5.61 29.81
N THR A 195 -17.33 6.71 30.49
CA THR A 195 -17.45 6.86 31.95
C THR A 195 -18.88 7.19 32.36
N LYS A 196 -19.79 6.21 32.23
CA LYS A 196 -21.12 6.26 32.83
C LYS A 196 -21.26 5.30 34.01
N SER A 197 -21.85 5.82 35.08
CA SER A 197 -21.83 5.26 36.42
C SER A 197 -22.54 3.90 36.54
N ALA A 198 -21.81 2.91 37.02
CA ALA A 198 -22.39 1.73 37.68
C ALA A 198 -21.78 1.61 39.08
N ASN A 199 -22.61 1.64 40.12
CA ASN A 199 -22.17 1.52 41.52
C ASN A 199 -21.66 0.10 41.78
N LEU A 200 -20.37 -0.04 42.11
CA LEU A 200 -19.80 -1.27 42.64
C LEU A 200 -19.69 -1.19 44.18
N PRO A 201 -20.09 -2.24 44.93
CA PRO A 201 -19.91 -2.27 46.37
C PRO A 201 -18.44 -2.29 46.77
N LYS A 202 -18.10 -1.62 47.87
CA LYS A 202 -16.76 -1.61 48.46
C LYS A 202 -16.37 -3.01 48.92
N ASN A 203 -15.21 -3.52 48.47
CA ASN A 203 -14.34 -4.32 49.34
C ASN A 203 -12.87 -4.25 48.92
N HIS A 204 -12.04 -4.04 49.93
CA HIS A 204 -10.56 -4.01 49.92
C HIS A 204 -9.92 -5.27 49.26
N LYS A 205 -8.67 -5.28 48.76
CA LYS A 205 -7.42 -4.60 49.18
C LYS A 205 -6.38 -4.55 48.03
N ASN A 206 -5.49 -3.57 48.08
CA ASN A 206 -4.11 -3.55 47.55
C ASN A 206 -3.84 -3.93 46.06
N LEU A 207 -3.70 -2.90 45.21
CA LEU A 207 -2.53 -2.80 44.33
C LEU A 207 -2.22 -1.31 44.06
N HIS A 208 -0.96 -0.88 44.28
CA HIS A 208 -0.57 0.52 44.08
C HIS A 208 -0.47 0.87 42.59
N SER A 209 -1.26 1.84 42.13
CA SER A 209 -1.09 2.47 40.83
C SER A 209 -0.02 3.56 40.89
N HIS A 210 1.10 3.36 40.21
CA HIS A 210 2.07 4.43 39.96
C HIS A 210 1.75 5.13 38.63
N THR A 211 0.98 6.21 38.73
CA THR A 211 0.93 7.27 37.71
C THR A 211 2.21 8.10 37.79
N ALA A 212 3.12 7.91 36.84
CA ALA A 212 4.35 8.70 36.75
C ALA A 212 4.12 9.99 35.94
N ASN A 213 3.58 11.02 36.60
CA ASN A 213 3.75 12.40 36.14
C ASN A 213 5.18 12.85 36.49
N LEU A 214 5.99 13.18 35.49
CA LEU A 214 7.37 13.65 35.68
C LEU A 214 7.37 15.13 36.10
N GLY A 215 7.31 15.37 37.41
CA GLY A 215 7.66 16.65 38.01
C GLY A 215 9.14 16.67 38.39
N ILE A 216 9.90 17.62 37.84
CA ILE A 216 11.30 17.86 38.22
C ILE A 216 11.30 18.52 39.60
N CYS A 217 12.03 17.94 40.56
CA CYS A 217 12.29 18.57 41.85
C CYS A 217 13.78 18.41 42.19
N GLU A 218 14.41 19.51 42.58
CA GLU A 218 15.84 19.56 42.88
C GLU A 218 16.15 19.05 44.29
N SER A 219 17.29 18.36 44.43
CA SER A 219 18.45 18.85 45.19
C SER A 219 19.17 17.81 46.07
N LYS A 220 20.48 18.06 46.25
CA LYS A 220 21.38 17.59 47.32
C LYS A 220 21.87 16.12 47.30
N THR A 221 23.05 15.97 46.68
CA THR A 221 24.30 15.47 47.31
C THR A 221 24.20 14.44 48.44
N GLU A 222 24.81 13.27 48.23
CA GLU A 222 26.05 12.91 48.95
C GLU A 222 26.85 11.78 48.26
N THR A 223 28.16 11.82 48.52
CA THR A 223 29.29 10.95 48.08
C THR A 223 29.01 9.43 48.07
N SER A 224 29.60 8.60 47.20
CA SER A 224 31.07 8.35 47.18
C SER A 224 31.63 7.53 45.99
N ALA A 225 32.77 8.00 45.47
CA ALA A 225 33.96 7.28 45.00
C ALA A 225 33.91 6.02 44.07
N ASN A 226 34.52 6.24 42.89
CA ASN A 226 35.42 5.36 42.10
C ASN A 226 34.89 4.74 40.79
N ALA A 227 35.65 4.69 39.69
CA ALA A 227 36.79 5.49 39.20
C ALA A 227 37.10 5.07 37.73
N LYS A 228 37.84 5.90 36.98
CA LYS A 228 38.47 5.63 35.66
C LYS A 228 37.48 5.54 34.47
N SER A 229 37.28 6.63 33.72
CA SER A 229 38.10 7.11 32.57
C SER A 229 37.94 6.23 31.32
N THR A 230 37.60 6.76 30.13
CA THR A 230 38.27 7.89 29.47
C THR A 230 37.33 8.89 28.79
N SER A 231 37.84 10.11 28.56
CA SER A 231 37.14 11.27 28.01
C SER A 231 37.30 11.43 26.49
N ARG A 232 36.34 12.14 25.87
CA ARG A 232 36.56 13.13 24.81
C ARG A 232 35.43 14.16 24.84
N HIS A 233 35.79 15.45 24.77
CA HIS A 233 34.85 16.57 24.83
C HIS A 233 34.09 16.79 23.52
N CYS A 234 32.87 17.30 23.63
CA CYS A 234 32.30 18.32 22.75
C CYS A 234 31.46 19.26 23.63
N GLU A 235 31.52 20.57 23.35
CA GLU A 235 31.00 21.62 24.22
C GLU A 235 29.51 21.88 23.99
N GLU A 236 28.75 22.12 25.06
CA GLU A 236 27.35 22.58 25.00
C GLU A 236 27.29 24.11 25.01
N ALA A 237 26.64 24.70 24.00
CA ALA A 237 26.25 26.10 24.03
C ALA A 237 24.93 26.26 24.81
N GLN A 238 25.00 26.85 26.00
CA GLN A 238 23.81 27.21 26.78
C GLN A 238 23.07 28.40 26.15
N LEU A 239 21.76 28.25 25.90
CA LEU A 239 20.86 29.38 25.69
C LEU A 239 19.57 29.24 26.50
N THR A 240 19.13 30.36 27.04
CA THR A 240 18.39 30.42 28.31
C THR A 240 16.88 30.30 28.13
N LYS A 241 16.21 29.51 28.98
CA LYS A 241 14.74 29.52 29.11
C LYS A 241 14.28 30.86 29.69
N GLN A 242 13.34 31.54 29.02
CA GLN A 242 12.43 32.47 29.68
C GLN A 242 11.02 31.87 29.73
N SER A 243 10.46 31.82 30.94
CA SER A 243 9.10 31.36 31.20
C SER A 243 8.13 32.54 31.23
N THR A 244 7.02 32.41 30.52
CA THR A 244 5.84 33.28 30.67
C THR A 244 4.58 32.45 30.84
N THR A 245 4.38 31.92 32.05
CA THR A 245 3.09 31.41 32.49
C THR A 245 2.15 32.58 32.82
N LYS A 246 1.10 32.80 32.01
CA LYS A 246 -0.08 33.57 32.43
C LYS A 246 -1.33 33.20 31.63
N ASN A 247 -2.28 32.57 32.34
CA ASN A 247 -3.72 32.48 32.13
C ASN A 247 -4.30 32.81 30.74
N SER A 248 -4.66 31.76 30.00
CA SER A 248 -5.83 31.73 29.09
C SER A 248 -6.62 30.43 29.27
N GLN A 249 -6.87 30.08 30.54
CA GLN A 249 -7.62 28.91 30.95
C GLN A 249 -9.12 29.14 30.71
N GLY A 250 -9.56 28.98 29.45
CA GLY A 250 -10.95 29.28 29.09
C GLY A 250 -11.33 29.23 27.61
N PHE A 251 -10.75 28.34 26.78
CA PHE A 251 -11.24 28.12 25.40
C PHE A 251 -10.89 26.71 24.83
N PHE A 252 -11.10 25.64 25.61
CA PHE A 252 -10.97 24.26 25.12
C PHE A 252 -12.17 23.40 25.53
N ASN A 253 -13.25 23.54 24.75
CA ASN A 253 -14.33 22.56 24.65
C ASN A 253 -14.92 22.66 23.24
N GLN A 254 -15.17 21.52 22.60
CA GLN A 254 -15.59 21.35 21.19
C GLN A 254 -14.51 21.68 20.12
N ILE A 255 -13.59 20.74 19.89
CA ILE A 255 -13.17 20.43 18.51
C ILE A 255 -13.85 19.11 18.15
N LYS A 256 -14.98 19.19 17.43
CA LYS A 256 -15.64 18.01 16.87
C LYS A 256 -14.82 17.58 15.65
N SER A 257 -14.10 16.46 15.76
CA SER A 257 -13.34 15.78 14.70
C SER A 257 -14.26 15.25 13.59
N SER A 258 -14.99 16.14 12.91
CA SER A 258 -16.21 15.86 12.15
C SER A 258 -16.10 16.13 10.64
N HIS A 259 -14.88 16.34 10.12
CA HIS A 259 -14.65 16.74 8.73
C HIS A 259 -13.87 15.69 7.90
N GLU A 260 -12.93 14.96 8.49
CA GLU A 260 -12.01 14.05 7.76
C GLU A 260 -12.68 12.90 6.97
N VAL A 261 -13.89 12.47 7.36
CA VAL A 261 -14.65 11.39 6.68
C VAL A 261 -15.45 11.89 5.47
N ARG A 262 -15.83 13.17 5.43
CA ARG A 262 -16.77 13.74 4.43
C ARG A 262 -16.23 13.79 3.00
N HIS A 263 -14.90 13.72 2.85
CA HIS A 263 -14.23 14.00 1.57
C HIS A 263 -14.02 12.78 0.70
N LEU A 264 -13.85 11.61 1.31
CA LEU A 264 -13.74 10.35 0.59
C LEU A 264 -15.07 9.91 -0.02
N GLU A 265 -16.21 10.29 0.57
CA GLU A 265 -17.53 10.07 -0.02
C GLU A 265 -17.69 10.71 -1.41
N ARG A 266 -16.99 11.84 -1.66
CA ARG A 266 -17.11 12.61 -2.90
C ARG A 266 -16.10 12.20 -3.96
N LEU A 267 -14.91 11.76 -3.54
CA LEU A 267 -13.88 11.14 -4.41
C LEU A 267 -14.27 9.78 -4.96
N THR A 268 -15.25 9.13 -4.35
CA THR A 268 -15.72 7.81 -4.74
C THR A 268 -17.09 7.85 -5.41
N GLY A 269 -17.85 8.94 -5.24
CA GLY A 269 -19.29 8.98 -5.52
C GLY A 269 -20.13 8.25 -4.47
N VAL A 270 -19.49 7.65 -3.45
CA VAL A 270 -20.09 6.70 -2.52
C VAL A 270 -20.43 7.38 -1.19
N LYS A 271 -21.71 7.44 -0.79
CA LYS A 271 -22.11 7.84 0.59
C LYS A 271 -21.68 6.77 1.61
N GLY A 272 -20.44 6.79 2.09
CA GLY A 272 -19.81 5.68 2.80
C GLY A 272 -18.92 6.05 3.98
N VAL A 273 -18.81 5.13 4.92
CA VAL A 273 -18.05 5.33 6.16
C VAL A 273 -16.57 5.18 5.89
N VAL A 274 -15.76 6.19 6.19
CA VAL A 274 -14.30 6.08 6.11
C VAL A 274 -13.75 5.42 7.36
N TRP A 275 -12.94 4.39 7.14
CA TRP A 275 -12.18 3.70 8.17
C TRP A 275 -10.68 3.80 7.87
N GLY A 276 -9.93 4.42 8.77
CA GLY A 276 -8.47 4.56 8.69
C GLY A 276 -7.77 3.88 9.86
N LEU A 277 -6.90 2.89 9.58
CA LEU A 277 -5.95 2.38 10.57
C LEU A 277 -4.53 2.88 10.29
N GLY A 278 -4.18 4.00 10.93
CA GLY A 278 -2.83 4.57 10.94
C GLY A 278 -2.68 5.66 11.99
N GLY A 279 -1.69 5.55 12.88
CA GLY A 279 -1.45 6.51 13.97
C GLY A 279 -0.84 7.86 13.53
N GLY A 280 -0.71 8.12 12.22
CA GLY A 280 -0.01 9.29 11.68
C GLY A 280 -0.76 10.62 11.77
N LEU A 281 -2.11 10.60 11.82
CA LEU A 281 -2.94 11.80 11.75
C LEU A 281 -2.73 12.78 12.93
N ARG A 282 -2.33 12.29 14.12
CA ARG A 282 -2.13 13.17 15.30
C ARG A 282 -0.79 13.95 15.31
N GLN A 283 0.19 13.64 14.45
CA GLN A 283 1.51 14.31 14.48
C GLN A 283 1.71 15.45 13.47
N SER A 284 0.99 15.44 12.34
CA SER A 284 1.14 16.46 11.29
C SER A 284 0.46 17.79 11.61
N VAL A 285 -0.63 17.78 12.40
CA VAL A 285 -1.45 18.98 12.68
C VAL A 285 -0.81 19.89 13.74
N SER A 286 -0.08 19.33 14.70
CA SER A 286 0.51 20.11 15.81
C SER A 286 1.65 21.04 15.41
N PHE A 287 2.18 20.93 14.18
CA PHE A 287 3.24 21.80 13.68
C PHE A 287 2.73 23.10 13.04
N PHE A 288 1.47 23.13 12.58
CA PHE A 288 0.93 24.28 11.83
C PHE A 288 0.11 25.28 12.67
N SER A 289 -0.17 24.99 13.95
CA SER A 289 -1.03 25.84 14.78
C SER A 289 -0.33 27.03 15.46
N ASN A 290 0.99 27.20 15.30
CA ASN A 290 1.80 28.16 16.09
C ASN A 290 2.58 29.20 15.25
N LEU A 291 2.30 29.35 13.95
CA LEU A 291 2.91 30.39 13.12
C LEU A 291 2.00 31.62 13.02
N SER A 292 2.07 32.48 14.03
CA SER A 292 1.60 33.87 13.93
C SER A 292 2.46 34.65 12.92
N PRO A 293 1.89 35.59 12.15
CA PRO A 293 2.66 36.36 11.16
C PRO A 293 3.65 37.29 11.86
N LEU A 294 4.95 37.03 11.70
CA LEU A 294 6.02 37.94 12.13
C LEU A 294 6.22 39.04 11.07
N SER A 295 6.18 40.28 11.52
CA SER A 295 6.45 41.49 10.74
C SER A 295 7.89 41.50 10.19
N PRO A 296 8.15 42.12 9.02
CA PRO A 296 9.49 42.16 8.44
C PRO A 296 10.41 43.08 9.25
N CYS A 297 11.36 42.49 9.99
CA CYS A 297 12.49 43.20 10.57
C CYS A 297 13.68 43.25 9.58
N LYS A 298 14.36 44.41 9.57
CA LYS A 298 15.37 44.78 8.58
C LYS A 298 16.63 43.90 8.65
N GLU A 299 17.24 43.67 7.49
CA GLU A 299 18.58 43.09 7.38
C GLU A 299 19.64 43.98 8.05
N SER A 300 20.62 43.35 8.69
CA SER A 300 21.91 43.96 9.06
C SER A 300 23.05 43.05 8.59
N SER A 301 23.97 43.61 7.83
CA SER A 301 24.98 42.93 7.02
C SER A 301 26.28 42.56 7.75
N SER A 302 26.77 41.33 7.56
CA SER A 302 28.20 40.94 7.53
C SER A 302 28.32 39.43 7.18
N SER A 303 28.57 39.00 5.94
CA SER A 303 29.80 39.08 5.11
C SER A 303 30.78 37.89 5.31
N GLY A 304 30.87 37.01 4.30
CA GLY A 304 31.77 35.84 4.21
C GLY A 304 31.09 34.66 3.49
N ILE A 305 31.06 34.55 2.15
CA ILE A 305 32.15 34.09 1.24
C ILE A 305 32.63 32.68 1.65
N ASP A 306 32.59 31.60 0.85
CA ASP A 306 32.00 31.28 -0.46
C ASP A 306 32.01 29.73 -0.63
N SER A 307 31.40 29.04 -1.61
CA SER A 307 30.57 29.45 -2.77
C SER A 307 29.63 28.30 -3.18
N ALA A 308 28.56 28.60 -3.93
CA ALA A 308 27.77 27.62 -4.69
C ALA A 308 27.12 28.29 -5.91
N LYS A 309 27.31 27.75 -7.12
CA LYS A 309 26.76 28.34 -8.36
C LYS A 309 25.23 28.29 -8.35
N LYS A 310 24.62 29.46 -8.19
CA LYS A 310 23.18 29.69 -8.28
C LYS A 310 22.77 29.68 -9.76
N LEU A 311 21.99 28.67 -10.16
CA LEU A 311 21.26 28.70 -11.44
C LEU A 311 20.02 29.58 -11.26
N GLU A 312 20.08 30.81 -11.77
CA GLU A 312 18.92 31.70 -11.78
C GLU A 312 17.99 31.33 -12.93
N LEU A 313 16.93 30.59 -12.61
CA LEU A 313 15.73 30.49 -13.44
C LEU A 313 14.89 31.74 -13.18
N SER A 314 14.55 32.48 -14.23
CA SER A 314 13.75 33.70 -14.12
C SER A 314 12.32 33.38 -13.67
N GLU A 315 11.74 34.23 -12.81
CA GLU A 315 10.40 34.06 -12.24
C GLU A 315 9.28 33.90 -13.29
N SER A 316 9.47 34.46 -14.49
CA SER A 316 8.58 34.26 -15.65
C SER A 316 8.41 32.78 -16.02
N THR A 317 9.48 31.99 -15.99
CA THR A 317 9.47 30.59 -16.41
C THR A 317 8.73 29.70 -15.42
N GLN A 318 8.70 30.07 -14.12
CA GLN A 318 7.85 29.39 -13.14
C GLN A 318 6.37 29.73 -13.33
N MET A 319 6.04 31.00 -13.57
CA MET A 319 4.63 31.40 -13.80
C MET A 319 4.03 30.76 -15.05
N ASP A 320 4.79 30.63 -16.14
CA ASP A 320 4.29 29.97 -17.37
C ASP A 320 4.07 28.46 -17.20
N CYS A 321 4.95 27.75 -16.45
CA CYS A 321 4.73 26.34 -16.12
C CYS A 321 3.44 26.14 -15.30
N PHE A 322 3.16 27.01 -14.32
CA PHE A 322 1.90 26.97 -13.58
C PHE A 322 0.68 27.38 -14.44
N ALA A 323 0.83 28.32 -15.38
CA ALA A 323 -0.25 28.73 -16.28
C ALA A 323 -0.61 27.65 -17.31
N HIS A 324 0.39 26.91 -17.83
CA HIS A 324 0.15 25.81 -18.76
C HIS A 324 -0.51 24.61 -18.05
N ALA A 325 -0.10 24.31 -16.81
CA ALA A 325 -0.73 23.28 -15.98
C ALA A 325 -2.20 23.60 -15.63
N ARG A 326 -2.56 24.87 -15.41
CA ARG A 326 -3.97 25.27 -15.19
C ARG A 326 -4.86 24.96 -16.41
N LYS A 327 -4.41 25.32 -17.62
CA LYS A 327 -5.22 25.17 -18.85
C LYS A 327 -5.50 23.72 -19.26
N THR A 328 -4.73 22.74 -18.79
CA THR A 328 -4.90 21.32 -19.16
C THR A 328 -5.42 20.42 -18.04
N SER A 329 -5.48 20.88 -16.78
CA SER A 329 -5.92 20.07 -15.63
C SER A 329 -7.25 20.48 -14.99
N GLU A 330 -7.67 21.75 -15.11
CA GLU A 330 -8.93 22.22 -14.49
C GLU A 330 -10.18 21.61 -15.14
N ALA A 331 -10.09 21.14 -16.40
CA ALA A 331 -11.23 20.80 -17.25
C ALA A 331 -11.59 19.30 -17.34
N SER A 332 -11.02 18.42 -16.49
CA SER A 332 -11.31 16.97 -16.56
C SER A 332 -11.46 16.25 -15.21
N PHE A 333 -10.76 16.65 -14.16
CA PHE A 333 -10.86 15.97 -12.85
C PHE A 333 -12.11 16.38 -12.04
N PHE A 334 -12.68 17.55 -12.34
CA PHE A 334 -13.78 18.16 -11.57
C PHE A 334 -14.94 18.69 -12.43
N SER A 335 -14.91 18.54 -13.76
CA SER A 335 -15.84 19.21 -14.69
C SER A 335 -17.21 18.54 -14.82
N ASN A 336 -17.31 17.24 -14.53
CA ASN A 336 -18.51 16.45 -14.79
C ASN A 336 -19.21 16.13 -13.46
N ASP A 337 -20.04 17.05 -12.99
CA ASP A 337 -21.02 16.85 -11.92
C ASP A 337 -22.44 16.88 -12.54
N ASP A 338 -22.63 16.08 -13.59
CA ASP A 338 -23.85 16.01 -14.43
C ASP A 338 -25.04 15.31 -13.74
N GLY A 339 -25.22 15.55 -12.44
CA GLY A 339 -26.40 15.15 -11.66
C GLY A 339 -26.66 13.65 -11.50
N ASP A 340 -25.92 12.78 -12.20
CA ASP A 340 -26.07 11.34 -12.09
C ASP A 340 -25.43 10.83 -10.80
N THR A 341 -26.29 10.57 -9.81
CA THR A 341 -25.90 9.95 -8.53
C THR A 341 -25.61 8.45 -8.66
N SER A 342 -25.31 7.93 -9.85
CA SER A 342 -24.84 6.55 -10.02
C SER A 342 -23.44 6.39 -9.41
N ILE A 343 -23.38 5.63 -8.32
CA ILE A 343 -22.20 5.43 -7.46
C ILE A 343 -21.16 4.48 -8.14
N ALA A 344 -21.23 4.34 -9.46
CA ALA A 344 -20.68 3.21 -10.20
C ALA A 344 -19.29 3.46 -10.84
N GLN A 345 -18.76 4.69 -10.84
CA GLN A 345 -17.52 5.01 -11.54
C GLN A 345 -16.38 5.47 -10.61
N ASP A 346 -15.22 4.84 -10.78
CA ASP A 346 -13.97 5.13 -10.08
C ASP A 346 -13.39 6.50 -10.49
N ARG A 347 -13.62 7.54 -9.69
CA ARG A 347 -13.09 8.90 -9.95
C ARG A 347 -11.59 9.06 -9.71
N MET A 348 -10.91 8.05 -9.16
CA MET A 348 -9.45 8.03 -9.17
C MET A 348 -8.88 7.54 -10.51
N HIS A 349 -9.75 7.08 -11.44
CA HIS A 349 -9.42 6.71 -12.82
C HIS A 349 -8.20 5.79 -12.91
N GLY A 350 -8.20 4.67 -12.19
CA GLY A 350 -7.07 3.73 -12.14
C GLY A 350 -5.82 4.26 -11.43
N SER A 351 -5.89 5.42 -10.76
CA SER A 351 -4.80 6.07 -10.03
C SER A 351 -3.60 6.46 -10.90
N TYR A 352 -3.78 6.71 -12.20
CA TYR A 352 -2.70 7.12 -13.13
C TYR A 352 -2.30 8.60 -12.95
N LEU A 353 -1.80 8.93 -11.75
CA LEU A 353 -1.49 10.28 -11.31
C LEU A 353 -0.01 10.67 -11.49
N GLY A 354 0.85 9.73 -11.86
CA GLY A 354 2.29 9.97 -12.03
C GLY A 354 2.68 10.55 -13.39
N LEU A 355 3.96 10.38 -13.73
CA LEU A 355 4.57 10.88 -14.97
C LEU A 355 4.20 10.00 -16.18
N SER A 356 4.09 10.65 -17.34
CA SER A 356 3.99 10.03 -18.67
C SER A 356 5.05 10.64 -19.59
N TYR A 357 5.48 9.89 -20.59
CA TYR A 357 6.49 10.33 -21.55
C TYR A 357 5.89 10.36 -22.95
N THR A 358 6.23 11.38 -23.73
CA THR A 358 5.89 11.44 -25.15
C THR A 358 6.80 10.52 -25.96
N ASN A 359 6.34 10.09 -27.13
CA ASN A 359 7.17 9.30 -28.05
C ASN A 359 8.51 9.97 -28.40
N ALA A 360 8.60 11.30 -28.39
CA ALA A 360 9.85 12.01 -28.66
C ALA A 360 10.84 11.91 -27.49
N GLU A 361 10.35 12.00 -26.25
CA GLU A 361 11.17 11.81 -25.04
C GLU A 361 11.63 10.35 -24.93
N VAL A 362 10.73 9.38 -25.18
CA VAL A 362 11.09 7.95 -25.21
C VAL A 362 12.15 7.69 -26.28
N GLN A 363 11.99 8.22 -27.49
CA GLN A 363 12.96 8.03 -28.56
C GLN A 363 14.34 8.61 -28.18
N SER A 364 14.38 9.85 -27.67
CA SER A 364 15.62 10.50 -27.22
C SER A 364 16.32 9.71 -26.11
N ALA A 365 15.56 9.17 -25.15
CA ALA A 365 16.10 8.31 -24.10
C ALA A 365 16.70 7.02 -24.68
N LEU A 366 15.96 6.29 -25.52
CA LEU A 366 16.41 5.04 -26.14
C LEU A 366 17.64 5.24 -27.05
N ASP A 367 17.67 6.32 -27.84
CA ASP A 367 18.81 6.69 -28.68
C ASP A 367 20.06 6.96 -27.82
N SER A 368 19.91 7.71 -26.71
CA SER A 368 21.02 8.00 -25.79
C SER A 368 21.59 6.76 -25.09
N LEU A 369 20.77 5.70 -24.94
CA LEU A 369 21.14 4.42 -24.36
C LEU A 369 21.75 3.44 -25.38
N GLY A 370 21.71 3.78 -26.68
CA GLY A 370 22.10 2.88 -27.76
C GLY A 370 21.20 1.63 -27.81
N ALA A 371 19.91 1.80 -27.51
CA ALA A 371 18.92 0.73 -27.53
C ALA A 371 18.52 0.38 -28.97
N VAL A 372 18.30 -0.91 -29.26
CA VAL A 372 17.76 -1.36 -30.54
C VAL A 372 16.25 -1.51 -30.40
N TYR A 373 15.48 -0.75 -31.19
CA TYR A 373 14.02 -0.72 -31.09
C TYR A 373 13.36 -0.68 -32.47
N GLU A 374 12.10 -1.11 -32.53
CA GLU A 374 11.17 -0.83 -33.61
C GLU A 374 10.07 0.10 -33.09
N ARG A 375 9.49 0.94 -33.97
CA ARG A 375 8.36 1.81 -33.63
C ARG A 375 7.15 1.42 -34.48
N HIS A 376 6.02 1.17 -33.83
CA HIS A 376 4.77 0.72 -34.46
C HIS A 376 3.59 1.54 -33.99
N ASP A 377 2.55 1.66 -34.81
CA ASP A 377 1.27 2.20 -34.33
C ASP A 377 0.63 1.23 -33.31
N PHE A 378 -0.28 1.73 -32.48
CA PHE A 378 -0.85 0.92 -31.40
C PHE A 378 -1.65 -0.31 -31.87
N ASN A 379 -2.27 -0.31 -33.07
CA ASN A 379 -2.96 -1.50 -33.57
C ASN A 379 -1.98 -2.59 -33.99
N THR A 380 -0.85 -2.22 -34.57
CA THR A 380 0.24 -3.17 -34.86
C THR A 380 0.90 -3.64 -33.57
N LEU A 381 1.19 -2.72 -32.63
CA LEU A 381 1.85 -3.00 -31.36
C LEU A 381 1.07 -3.97 -30.47
N LYS A 382 -0.23 -3.75 -30.26
CA LYS A 382 -1.05 -4.64 -29.42
C LYS A 382 -1.08 -6.08 -29.96
N ASN A 383 -1.06 -6.25 -31.28
CA ASN A 383 -1.06 -7.57 -31.93
C ASN A 383 0.29 -8.28 -31.74
N ILE A 384 1.41 -7.56 -31.87
CA ILE A 384 2.76 -8.06 -31.59
C ILE A 384 2.86 -8.53 -30.13
N VAL A 385 2.39 -7.71 -29.19
CA VAL A 385 2.53 -7.96 -27.74
C VAL A 385 1.58 -9.08 -27.29
N ALA A 386 0.33 -9.09 -27.76
CA ALA A 386 -0.61 -10.17 -27.49
C ALA A 386 -0.09 -11.53 -28.01
N ARG A 387 0.53 -11.55 -29.20
CA ARG A 387 1.18 -12.75 -29.73
C ARG A 387 2.35 -13.21 -28.87
N ALA A 388 3.28 -12.30 -28.55
CA ALA A 388 4.43 -12.59 -27.69
C ALA A 388 3.99 -13.18 -26.33
N LEU A 389 2.96 -12.60 -25.71
CA LEU A 389 2.36 -13.12 -24.48
C LEU A 389 1.79 -14.53 -24.70
N SER A 390 1.03 -14.77 -25.78
CA SER A 390 0.45 -16.09 -26.10
C SER A 390 1.48 -17.18 -26.41
N GLU A 391 2.67 -16.80 -26.86
CA GLU A 391 3.85 -17.66 -27.05
C GLU A 391 4.61 -17.93 -25.74
N GLY A 392 4.16 -17.34 -24.62
CA GLY A 392 4.76 -17.52 -23.30
C GLY A 392 5.94 -16.60 -22.99
N LYS A 393 6.16 -15.54 -23.78
CA LYS A 393 7.18 -14.52 -23.50
C LYS A 393 6.77 -13.62 -22.33
N VAL A 394 7.75 -13.11 -21.60
CA VAL A 394 7.59 -12.10 -20.54
C VAL A 394 7.77 -10.71 -21.14
N VAL A 395 6.80 -9.83 -20.92
CA VAL A 395 6.80 -8.48 -21.51
C VAL A 395 6.85 -7.40 -20.42
N GLY A 396 7.88 -6.54 -20.44
CA GLY A 396 7.87 -5.28 -19.72
C GLY A 396 6.99 -4.25 -20.44
N TRP A 397 6.06 -3.63 -19.73
CA TRP A 397 5.00 -2.78 -20.29
C TRP A 397 4.98 -1.43 -19.59
N HIS A 398 5.45 -0.40 -20.30
CA HIS A 398 5.47 1.00 -19.89
C HIS A 398 4.58 1.81 -20.83
N GLN A 399 3.46 2.34 -20.33
CA GLN A 399 2.51 3.15 -21.11
C GLN A 399 1.92 4.27 -20.25
N GLY A 400 1.72 5.45 -20.83
CA GLY A 400 1.00 6.57 -20.23
C GLY A 400 1.52 6.98 -18.85
N ARG A 401 0.62 7.52 -18.03
CA ARG A 401 0.93 7.99 -16.68
C ARG A 401 1.10 6.81 -15.71
N CYS A 402 2.18 6.79 -14.94
CA CYS A 402 2.38 5.73 -13.94
C CYS A 402 1.38 5.79 -12.78
N GLU A 403 1.16 4.62 -12.18
CA GLU A 403 0.21 4.37 -11.11
C GLU A 403 0.68 4.98 -9.77
N PHE A 404 -0.24 5.62 -9.04
CA PHE A 404 -0.01 6.03 -7.67
C PHE A 404 -0.48 4.94 -6.70
N GLY A 405 0.48 4.20 -6.15
CA GLY A 405 0.27 3.14 -5.17
C GLY A 405 1.38 2.08 -5.20
N PRO A 406 1.30 1.03 -4.36
CA PRO A 406 2.29 -0.05 -4.30
C PRO A 406 1.98 -1.22 -5.26
N ARG A 407 1.22 -0.94 -6.34
CA ARG A 407 0.72 -1.91 -7.32
C ARG A 407 0.89 -1.32 -8.72
N ALA A 408 1.36 -2.13 -9.65
CA ALA A 408 1.21 -1.83 -11.07
C ALA A 408 -0.15 -2.34 -11.55
N LEU A 409 -0.80 -1.54 -12.39
CA LEU A 409 -2.18 -1.68 -12.84
C LEU A 409 -2.26 -1.54 -14.37
N GLY A 410 -1.17 -1.84 -15.09
CA GLY A 410 -1.15 -1.82 -16.56
C GLY A 410 -0.55 -0.57 -17.19
N ALA A 411 0.13 0.29 -16.42
CA ALA A 411 0.93 1.39 -16.92
C ALA A 411 2.44 1.21 -16.66
N ARG A 412 2.86 0.54 -15.57
CA ARG A 412 4.25 0.12 -15.30
C ARG A 412 4.30 -1.34 -14.83
N SER A 413 3.95 -2.25 -15.74
CA SER A 413 3.72 -3.68 -15.45
C SER A 413 4.75 -4.60 -16.10
N ILE A 414 4.92 -5.80 -15.54
CA ILE A 414 5.49 -6.96 -16.25
C ILE A 414 4.35 -7.95 -16.45
N LEU A 415 4.18 -8.36 -17.70
CA LEU A 415 3.06 -9.16 -18.19
C LEU A 415 3.52 -10.57 -18.58
N GLY A 416 2.59 -11.52 -18.55
CA GLY A 416 2.81 -12.90 -18.96
C GLY A 416 1.51 -13.69 -19.13
N ASP A 417 1.59 -14.85 -19.76
CA ASP A 417 0.46 -15.76 -19.97
C ASP A 417 0.00 -16.42 -18.64
N PRO A 418 -1.28 -16.28 -18.23
CA PRO A 418 -1.77 -16.90 -17.00
C PRO A 418 -1.88 -18.43 -17.11
N ARG A 419 -2.03 -18.97 -18.33
CA ARG A 419 -2.21 -20.40 -18.64
C ARG A 419 -0.91 -21.19 -18.52
N ASN A 420 0.23 -20.53 -18.75
CA ASN A 420 1.55 -21.17 -18.76
C ASN A 420 1.97 -21.58 -17.34
N THR A 421 2.02 -22.90 -17.11
CA THR A 421 2.35 -23.56 -15.83
C THR A 421 3.74 -23.19 -15.30
N THR A 422 4.68 -22.78 -16.17
CA THR A 422 6.04 -22.38 -15.78
C THR A 422 6.17 -20.88 -15.51
N MET A 423 5.23 -20.05 -15.97
CA MET A 423 5.33 -18.58 -15.96
C MET A 423 5.59 -18.02 -14.56
N GLN A 424 4.91 -18.54 -13.53
CA GLN A 424 5.11 -18.10 -12.14
C GLN A 424 6.56 -18.34 -11.68
N LYS A 425 7.12 -19.52 -11.97
CA LYS A 425 8.50 -19.88 -11.63
C LYS A 425 9.51 -19.06 -12.44
N THR A 426 9.28 -18.92 -13.75
CA THR A 426 10.09 -18.11 -14.67
C THR A 426 10.18 -16.66 -14.19
N MET A 427 9.04 -15.99 -13.99
CA MET A 427 9.01 -14.60 -13.52
C MET A 427 9.62 -14.44 -12.12
N ASN A 428 9.34 -15.35 -11.17
CA ASN A 428 9.91 -15.23 -9.81
C ASN A 428 11.44 -15.37 -9.80
N LEU A 429 12.00 -16.34 -10.52
CA LEU A 429 13.45 -16.64 -10.48
C LEU A 429 14.28 -15.79 -11.45
N LYS A 430 13.81 -15.58 -12.68
CA LYS A 430 14.61 -15.00 -13.78
C LYS A 430 14.43 -13.48 -13.95
N ILE A 431 13.32 -12.94 -13.42
CA ILE A 431 12.92 -11.53 -13.58
C ILE A 431 12.88 -10.82 -12.23
N LYS A 432 12.30 -11.46 -11.22
CA LYS A 432 12.08 -10.85 -9.90
C LYS A 432 13.13 -11.17 -8.85
N TYR A 433 14.00 -12.14 -9.11
CA TYR A 433 15.05 -12.61 -8.19
C TYR A 433 14.52 -12.82 -6.76
N ARG A 434 13.42 -13.57 -6.66
CA ARG A 434 12.66 -13.75 -5.41
C ARG A 434 12.08 -15.15 -5.25
N GLU A 435 11.60 -15.42 -4.03
CA GLU A 435 11.05 -16.71 -3.62
C GLU A 435 9.96 -17.20 -4.57
N SER A 436 10.09 -18.44 -5.06
CA SER A 436 9.22 -19.03 -6.08
C SER A 436 7.75 -19.13 -5.69
N PHE A 437 7.46 -19.18 -4.38
CA PHE A 437 6.12 -19.34 -3.83
C PHE A 437 5.22 -18.10 -3.92
N ARG A 438 5.74 -16.95 -4.36
CA ARG A 438 4.98 -15.69 -4.38
C ARG A 438 4.11 -15.61 -5.64
N PRO A 439 2.77 -15.70 -5.54
CA PRO A 439 1.89 -15.64 -6.69
C PRO A 439 1.89 -14.23 -7.32
N PHE A 440 1.37 -14.17 -8.54
CA PHE A 440 1.12 -12.94 -9.28
C PHE A 440 -0.37 -12.63 -9.32
N ALA A 441 -0.72 -11.40 -9.69
CA ALA A 441 -2.11 -10.96 -9.76
C ALA A 441 -2.65 -11.15 -11.19
N PRO A 442 -3.91 -11.57 -11.37
CA PRO A 442 -4.58 -11.48 -12.65
C PRO A 442 -5.05 -10.04 -12.91
N SER A 443 -4.80 -9.56 -14.13
CA SER A 443 -5.60 -8.51 -14.76
C SER A 443 -6.65 -9.17 -15.64
N VAL A 444 -7.92 -8.87 -15.46
CA VAL A 444 -9.06 -9.47 -16.20
C VAL A 444 -9.92 -8.38 -16.85
N LEU A 445 -10.46 -8.65 -18.04
CA LEU A 445 -11.49 -7.78 -18.63
C LEU A 445 -12.67 -7.68 -17.68
N GLU A 446 -13.13 -6.47 -17.38
CA GLU A 446 -14.20 -6.27 -16.39
C GLU A 446 -15.49 -7.04 -16.77
N SER A 447 -15.80 -7.12 -18.05
CA SER A 447 -16.93 -7.89 -18.59
C SER A 447 -16.85 -9.41 -18.35
N ALA A 448 -15.67 -9.95 -18.05
CA ALA A 448 -15.44 -11.37 -17.78
C ALA A 448 -15.17 -11.66 -16.28
N LEU A 449 -15.17 -10.64 -15.42
CA LEU A 449 -14.75 -10.75 -14.02
C LEU A 449 -15.52 -11.83 -13.24
N SER A 450 -16.85 -11.81 -13.33
CA SER A 450 -17.75 -12.73 -12.61
C SER A 450 -17.88 -14.12 -13.27
N GLU A 451 -17.32 -14.31 -14.46
CA GLU A 451 -17.19 -15.60 -15.16
C GLU A 451 -15.92 -16.35 -14.71
N TRP A 452 -14.88 -15.62 -14.27
CA TRP A 452 -13.59 -16.18 -13.88
C TRP A 452 -13.36 -16.24 -12.36
N PHE A 453 -13.99 -15.35 -11.59
CA PHE A 453 -13.81 -15.26 -10.14
C PHE A 453 -15.14 -15.23 -9.38
N GLU A 454 -15.14 -15.67 -8.12
CA GLU A 454 -16.25 -15.46 -7.18
C GLU A 454 -16.28 -13.99 -6.69
N LEU A 455 -16.39 -13.04 -7.62
CA LEU A 455 -16.46 -11.60 -7.36
C LEU A 455 -17.46 -10.93 -8.30
N ASP A 456 -18.31 -10.07 -7.73
CA ASP A 456 -19.45 -9.41 -8.40
C ASP A 456 -19.40 -7.88 -8.30
N CYS A 457 -18.21 -7.31 -8.00
CA CYS A 457 -17.92 -5.88 -8.09
C CYS A 457 -16.56 -5.66 -8.78
N ALA A 458 -16.36 -4.47 -9.35
CA ALA A 458 -15.07 -4.07 -9.89
C ALA A 458 -13.96 -4.13 -8.81
N SER A 459 -12.73 -4.42 -9.24
CA SER A 459 -11.53 -4.41 -8.40
C SER A 459 -10.38 -3.76 -9.17
N PRO A 460 -10.42 -2.47 -9.52
CA PRO A 460 -9.42 -1.84 -10.40
C PRO A 460 -8.01 -1.75 -9.77
N TYR A 461 -7.88 -1.99 -8.46
CA TYR A 461 -6.68 -1.65 -7.68
C TYR A 461 -5.87 -2.83 -7.12
N MET A 462 -6.23 -4.08 -7.44
CA MET A 462 -5.66 -5.28 -6.77
C MET A 462 -5.80 -5.23 -5.24
N LEU A 463 -6.92 -4.68 -4.75
CA LEU A 463 -7.21 -4.53 -3.33
C LEU A 463 -8.27 -5.51 -2.81
N LEU A 464 -8.84 -6.35 -3.68
CA LEU A 464 -9.68 -7.49 -3.31
C LEU A 464 -9.02 -8.81 -3.70
N VAL A 465 -9.32 -9.85 -2.92
CA VAL A 465 -8.99 -11.25 -3.18
C VAL A 465 -10.29 -12.03 -3.25
N ALA A 466 -10.45 -12.85 -4.28
CA ALA A 466 -11.59 -13.76 -4.42
C ALA A 466 -11.13 -15.13 -4.94
N PRO A 467 -11.88 -16.20 -4.66
CA PRO A 467 -11.70 -17.50 -5.31
C PRO A 467 -11.77 -17.41 -6.84
N VAL A 468 -10.95 -18.21 -7.53
CA VAL A 468 -11.21 -18.58 -8.92
C VAL A 468 -12.45 -19.47 -8.97
N LYS A 469 -13.28 -19.29 -10.00
CA LYS A 469 -14.49 -20.09 -10.22
C LYS A 469 -14.19 -21.59 -10.24
N LYS A 470 -15.01 -22.38 -9.53
CA LYS A 470 -14.76 -23.81 -9.28
C LYS A 470 -14.73 -24.63 -10.56
N GLU A 471 -15.55 -24.25 -11.53
CA GLU A 471 -15.61 -24.78 -12.88
C GLU A 471 -14.30 -24.58 -13.68
N ARG A 472 -13.49 -23.58 -13.32
CA ARG A 472 -12.16 -23.30 -13.89
C ARG A 472 -11.01 -23.95 -13.08
N CYS A 473 -11.32 -24.70 -12.03
CA CYS A 473 -10.37 -25.26 -11.07
C CYS A 473 -10.22 -26.78 -11.20
N PHE A 474 -9.00 -27.28 -11.02
CA PHE A 474 -8.68 -28.71 -11.03
C PHE A 474 -8.58 -29.24 -9.60
N SER A 475 -9.17 -30.42 -9.36
CA SER A 475 -9.14 -31.06 -8.05
C SER A 475 -7.78 -31.71 -7.79
N MET A 476 -7.17 -31.45 -6.64
CA MET A 476 -5.95 -32.13 -6.20
C MET A 476 -6.23 -33.54 -5.72
N SER A 477 -5.37 -34.50 -6.07
CA SER A 477 -5.37 -35.87 -5.50
C SER A 477 -4.92 -35.88 -4.03
N GLU A 478 -5.12 -36.98 -3.31
CA GLU A 478 -4.66 -37.10 -1.91
C GLU A 478 -3.13 -37.02 -1.78
N GLU A 479 -2.40 -37.59 -2.74
CA GLU A 479 -0.94 -37.51 -2.82
C GLU A 479 -0.51 -36.04 -3.00
N GLN A 480 -1.18 -35.32 -3.91
CA GLN A 480 -0.92 -33.90 -4.14
C GLN A 480 -1.26 -33.01 -2.93
N LYS A 481 -2.30 -33.37 -2.17
CA LYS A 481 -2.67 -32.67 -0.91
C LYS A 481 -1.60 -32.86 0.16
N ALA A 482 -0.99 -34.03 0.23
CA ALA A 482 0.06 -34.40 1.18
C ALA A 482 1.44 -33.76 0.88
N LEU A 483 1.68 -33.28 -0.36
CA LEU A 483 2.91 -32.54 -0.71
C LEU A 483 3.14 -31.32 0.20
N PHE A 484 4.41 -30.97 0.37
CA PHE A 484 4.83 -29.85 1.23
C PHE A 484 5.59 -28.77 0.45
N GLY A 485 5.53 -27.52 0.92
CA GLY A 485 6.33 -26.41 0.41
C GLY A 485 6.31 -26.26 -1.12
N ILE A 486 7.51 -26.29 -1.72
CA ILE A 486 7.73 -26.06 -3.17
C ILE A 486 7.09 -27.16 -4.04
N GLU A 487 6.98 -28.39 -3.56
CA GLU A 487 6.39 -29.48 -4.35
C GLU A 487 4.89 -29.23 -4.58
N LYS A 488 4.19 -28.81 -3.52
CA LYS A 488 2.77 -28.44 -3.58
C LYS A 488 2.53 -27.24 -4.50
N LEU A 489 3.50 -26.34 -4.63
CA LEU A 489 3.40 -25.17 -5.52
C LEU A 489 3.44 -25.53 -7.01
N ASN A 490 4.15 -26.59 -7.38
CA ASN A 490 4.21 -27.05 -8.78
C ASN A 490 2.91 -27.75 -9.25
N VAL A 491 1.94 -27.98 -8.36
CA VAL A 491 0.65 -28.57 -8.72
C VAL A 491 -0.23 -27.56 -9.46
N VAL A 492 -0.66 -27.91 -10.67
CA VAL A 492 -1.58 -27.11 -11.49
C VAL A 492 -2.99 -27.18 -10.87
N ARG A 493 -3.58 -26.01 -10.60
CA ARG A 493 -4.84 -25.86 -9.82
C ARG A 493 -6.03 -25.30 -10.60
N SER A 494 -5.80 -24.73 -11.77
CA SER A 494 -6.82 -24.07 -12.57
C SER A 494 -6.35 -23.91 -14.00
N GLU A 495 -7.24 -23.44 -14.88
CA GLU A 495 -6.92 -22.99 -16.25
C GLU A 495 -5.93 -21.81 -16.28
N ILE A 496 -5.76 -21.09 -15.17
CA ILE A 496 -4.89 -19.92 -15.01
C ILE A 496 -3.90 -20.10 -13.84
N PRO A 497 -3.02 -21.13 -13.89
CA PRO A 497 -2.25 -21.58 -12.74
C PRO A 497 -1.23 -20.56 -12.24
N SER A 498 -0.68 -19.68 -13.09
CA SER A 498 0.41 -18.79 -12.66
C SER A 498 -0.05 -17.61 -11.78
N VAL A 499 -1.35 -17.31 -11.78
CA VAL A 499 -2.02 -16.30 -10.95
C VAL A 499 -2.91 -16.90 -9.85
N THR A 500 -3.07 -18.22 -9.81
CA THR A 500 -3.92 -18.92 -8.84
C THR A 500 -3.10 -19.33 -7.62
N HIS A 501 -3.58 -18.97 -6.43
CA HIS A 501 -2.93 -19.29 -5.15
C HIS A 501 -3.16 -20.76 -4.74
N ILE A 502 -2.40 -21.22 -3.74
CA ILE A 502 -2.51 -22.57 -3.15
C ILE A 502 -3.91 -22.89 -2.59
N ASP A 503 -4.66 -21.86 -2.20
CA ASP A 503 -6.04 -21.89 -1.67
C ASP A 503 -7.10 -21.59 -2.75
N TYR A 504 -6.72 -21.63 -4.04
CA TYR A 504 -7.55 -21.31 -5.21
C TYR A 504 -8.03 -19.84 -5.26
N SER A 505 -7.48 -18.94 -4.45
CA SER A 505 -7.76 -17.50 -4.55
C SER A 505 -6.86 -16.79 -5.56
N ALA A 506 -7.24 -15.56 -5.93
CA ALA A 506 -6.41 -14.63 -6.68
C ALA A 506 -6.67 -13.18 -6.26
N ARG A 507 -5.67 -12.30 -6.40
CA ARG A 507 -5.76 -10.87 -6.07
C ARG A 507 -6.00 -10.02 -7.31
N ILE A 508 -7.25 -9.68 -7.59
CA ILE A 508 -7.71 -9.36 -8.94
C ILE A 508 -7.60 -7.86 -9.27
N GLN A 509 -7.14 -7.56 -10.48
CA GLN A 509 -7.38 -6.28 -11.16
C GLN A 509 -8.49 -6.45 -12.21
N SER A 510 -9.62 -5.74 -12.09
CA SER A 510 -10.53 -5.53 -13.23
C SER A 510 -10.00 -4.40 -14.12
N VAL A 511 -10.07 -4.60 -15.43
CA VAL A 511 -9.61 -3.61 -16.42
C VAL A 511 -10.82 -3.11 -17.21
N HIS A 512 -11.10 -1.81 -17.08
CA HIS A 512 -12.15 -1.13 -17.83
C HIS A 512 -11.57 -0.34 -19.00
N LYS A 513 -12.34 -0.21 -20.09
CA LYS A 513 -11.93 0.50 -21.31
C LYS A 513 -11.68 1.99 -21.04
N ASP A 514 -12.48 2.60 -20.19
CA ASP A 514 -12.45 4.05 -19.96
C ASP A 514 -11.32 4.49 -19.02
N THR A 515 -10.82 3.60 -18.16
CA THR A 515 -9.71 3.91 -17.24
C THR A 515 -8.34 3.64 -17.85
N ASN A 516 -8.17 2.58 -18.65
CA ASN A 516 -6.93 2.31 -19.37
C ASN A 516 -7.20 1.66 -20.75
N PRO A 517 -7.50 2.46 -21.79
CA PRO A 517 -7.92 1.93 -23.09
C PRO A 517 -6.82 1.14 -23.81
N ARG A 518 -5.53 1.51 -23.65
CA ARG A 518 -4.41 0.77 -24.25
C ARG A 518 -4.22 -0.59 -23.57
N TYR A 519 -4.28 -0.66 -22.24
CA TYR A 519 -4.17 -1.95 -21.54
C TYR A 519 -5.40 -2.85 -21.74
N TYR A 520 -6.60 -2.27 -21.74
CA TYR A 520 -7.83 -2.98 -22.10
C TYR A 520 -7.74 -3.60 -23.50
N ALA A 521 -7.32 -2.82 -24.50
CA ALA A 521 -7.21 -3.29 -25.89
C ALA A 521 -6.12 -4.37 -26.07
N LEU A 522 -5.02 -4.33 -25.31
CA LEU A 522 -4.04 -5.41 -25.29
C LEU A 522 -4.65 -6.70 -24.70
N LEU A 523 -5.36 -6.58 -23.58
CA LEU A 523 -5.98 -7.72 -22.90
C LEU A 523 -7.11 -8.34 -23.76
N GLU A 524 -7.87 -7.53 -24.48
CA GLU A 524 -8.87 -7.98 -25.45
C GLU A 524 -8.23 -8.69 -26.66
N GLU A 525 -7.09 -8.19 -27.16
CA GLU A 525 -6.37 -8.85 -28.26
C GLU A 525 -5.72 -10.18 -27.81
N PHE A 526 -5.16 -10.22 -26.60
CA PHE A 526 -4.72 -11.47 -25.99
C PHE A 526 -5.89 -12.46 -25.82
N TYR A 527 -7.07 -11.99 -25.41
CA TYR A 527 -8.27 -12.84 -25.29
C TYR A 527 -8.65 -13.50 -26.62
N LYS A 528 -8.66 -12.75 -27.74
CA LYS A 528 -8.95 -13.29 -29.08
C LYS A 528 -7.98 -14.40 -29.50
N LEU A 529 -6.70 -14.29 -29.14
CA LEU A 529 -5.67 -15.29 -29.45
C LEU A 529 -5.67 -16.50 -28.49
N SER A 530 -6.00 -16.27 -27.21
CA SER A 530 -5.77 -17.24 -26.14
C SER A 530 -7.02 -17.99 -25.66
N GLY A 531 -8.21 -17.45 -25.91
CA GLY A 531 -9.46 -17.89 -25.28
C GLY A 531 -9.59 -17.51 -23.80
N VAL A 532 -8.63 -16.77 -23.22
CA VAL A 532 -8.60 -16.40 -21.80
C VAL A 532 -8.52 -14.87 -21.63
N PRO A 533 -9.52 -14.22 -21.01
CA PRO A 533 -9.59 -12.75 -20.85
C PRO A 533 -8.76 -12.23 -19.67
N VAL A 534 -7.65 -12.91 -19.36
CA VAL A 534 -6.81 -12.70 -18.19
C VAL A 534 -5.34 -12.57 -18.63
N LEU A 535 -4.57 -11.70 -17.98
CA LEU A 535 -3.11 -11.64 -18.06
C LEU A 535 -2.49 -11.74 -16.66
N VAL A 536 -1.28 -12.30 -16.57
CA VAL A 536 -0.43 -12.09 -15.41
C VAL A 536 -0.05 -10.61 -15.37
N ASN A 537 -0.18 -9.97 -14.21
CA ASN A 537 0.33 -8.64 -13.95
C ASN A 537 1.14 -8.61 -12.64
N THR A 538 2.34 -8.05 -12.73
CA THR A 538 3.18 -7.72 -11.59
C THR A 538 3.86 -6.38 -11.80
N SER A 539 4.40 -5.79 -10.72
CA SER A 539 5.12 -4.50 -10.80
C SER A 539 6.27 -4.54 -11.81
N PHE A 540 6.57 -3.44 -12.49
CA PHE A 540 7.80 -3.35 -13.28
C PHE A 540 8.95 -2.83 -12.42
N ASN A 541 9.73 -3.78 -11.88
CA ASN A 541 10.92 -3.60 -11.05
C ASN A 541 11.63 -4.93 -10.78
N VAL A 542 12.85 -4.89 -10.22
CA VAL A 542 13.50 -6.03 -9.57
C VAL A 542 13.33 -5.98 -8.04
N ARG A 543 13.88 -6.96 -7.31
CA ARG A 543 13.91 -6.99 -5.85
C ARG A 543 14.69 -5.77 -5.31
N GLY A 544 14.09 -5.04 -4.36
CA GLY A 544 14.74 -3.93 -3.65
C GLY A 544 14.54 -2.55 -4.27
N GLU A 545 14.09 -2.49 -5.53
CA GLU A 545 13.87 -1.24 -6.27
C GLU A 545 12.39 -0.81 -6.28
N PRO A 546 12.10 0.51 -6.44
CA PRO A 546 10.75 1.01 -6.70
C PRO A 546 10.24 0.54 -8.08
N ILE A 547 8.97 0.79 -8.38
CA ILE A 547 8.44 0.61 -9.75
C ILE A 547 9.15 1.60 -10.68
N VAL A 548 9.58 1.13 -11.86
CA VAL A 548 10.24 1.97 -12.87
C VAL A 548 9.36 3.17 -13.24
N CYS A 549 9.95 4.36 -13.28
CA CYS A 549 9.23 5.58 -13.60
C CYS A 549 9.49 5.97 -15.06
N SER A 550 10.76 6.09 -15.44
CA SER A 550 11.22 6.62 -16.73
C SER A 550 11.52 5.55 -17.79
N PRO A 551 11.71 5.93 -19.06
CA PRO A 551 12.20 5.03 -20.11
C PRO A 551 13.57 4.43 -19.77
N GLU A 552 14.47 5.20 -19.17
CA GLU A 552 15.79 4.76 -18.71
C GLU A 552 15.69 3.71 -17.60
N ASP A 553 14.84 3.93 -16.59
CA ASP A 553 14.56 2.94 -15.53
C ASP A 553 14.06 1.62 -16.15
N SER A 554 13.17 1.74 -17.13
CA SER A 554 12.52 0.61 -17.80
C SER A 554 13.51 -0.17 -18.66
N PHE A 555 14.38 0.52 -19.39
CA PHE A 555 15.47 -0.09 -20.15
C PHE A 555 16.52 -0.73 -19.24
N ALA A 556 16.91 -0.08 -18.14
CA ALA A 556 17.84 -0.64 -17.16
C ALA A 556 17.28 -1.92 -16.51
N CYS A 557 16.03 -1.90 -16.07
CA CYS A 557 15.36 -3.06 -15.49
C CYS A 557 15.18 -4.19 -16.54
N PHE A 558 14.81 -3.85 -17.78
CA PHE A 558 14.80 -4.80 -18.89
C PHE A 558 16.18 -5.43 -19.11
N MET A 559 17.25 -4.63 -19.22
CA MET A 559 18.60 -5.13 -19.50
C MET A 559 19.26 -5.87 -18.33
N GLY A 560 18.86 -5.57 -17.09
CA GLY A 560 19.26 -6.31 -15.89
C GLY A 560 18.47 -7.60 -15.63
N THR A 561 17.47 -7.94 -16.46
CA THR A 561 16.62 -9.12 -16.30
C THR A 561 16.50 -9.98 -17.56
N GLU A 562 15.96 -11.18 -17.41
CA GLU A 562 15.70 -12.10 -18.52
C GLU A 562 14.30 -11.89 -19.14
N MET A 563 13.80 -10.64 -19.17
CA MET A 563 12.56 -10.29 -19.88
C MET A 563 12.80 -10.39 -21.40
N ASP A 564 11.88 -11.00 -22.13
CA ASP A 564 12.02 -11.23 -23.57
C ASP A 564 11.75 -9.96 -24.40
N VAL A 565 10.76 -9.18 -24.00
CA VAL A 565 10.31 -7.97 -24.71
C VAL A 565 10.13 -6.81 -23.74
N LEU A 566 10.50 -5.60 -24.16
CA LEU A 566 10.13 -4.34 -23.52
C LEU A 566 9.31 -3.51 -24.49
N VAL A 567 8.22 -2.93 -24.00
CA VAL A 567 7.38 -1.96 -24.71
C VAL A 567 7.36 -0.66 -23.91
N VAL A 568 7.74 0.45 -24.55
CA VAL A 568 7.68 1.81 -23.99
C VAL A 568 6.92 2.70 -24.97
N GLU A 569 5.74 3.17 -24.59
CA GLU A 569 4.78 3.83 -25.49
C GLU A 569 4.59 3.08 -26.83
N ASP A 570 5.01 3.65 -27.96
CA ASP A 570 4.89 3.04 -29.30
C ASP A 570 6.15 2.28 -29.76
N PHE A 571 7.11 2.07 -28.86
CA PHE A 571 8.40 1.41 -29.15
C PHE A 571 8.46 0.00 -28.57
N VAL A 572 8.91 -0.97 -29.36
CA VAL A 572 9.14 -2.36 -28.95
C VAL A 572 10.63 -2.72 -29.07
N LEU A 573 11.14 -3.40 -28.04
CA LEU A 573 12.53 -3.82 -27.91
C LEU A 573 12.57 -5.32 -27.61
N TYR A 574 13.27 -6.08 -28.45
CA TYR A 574 13.50 -7.51 -28.25
C TYR A 574 14.82 -7.76 -27.54
N LYS A 575 14.87 -8.71 -26.60
CA LYS A 575 16.06 -9.02 -25.80
C LYS A 575 17.20 -9.51 -26.68
N GLU A 576 16.88 -10.41 -27.62
CA GLU A 576 17.79 -11.00 -28.59
C GLU A 576 18.42 -9.99 -29.56
N ALA A 577 17.80 -8.81 -29.76
CA ALA A 577 18.29 -7.76 -30.65
C ALA A 577 19.22 -6.74 -29.97
N GLN A 578 19.35 -6.75 -28.64
CA GLN A 578 20.16 -5.75 -27.93
C GLN A 578 21.66 -6.04 -27.99
N ASN A 579 22.48 -4.99 -28.03
CA ASN A 579 23.93 -5.11 -28.01
C ASN A 579 24.44 -5.80 -26.73
N THR A 580 25.26 -6.84 -26.89
CA THR A 580 25.85 -7.65 -25.81
C THR A 580 26.68 -6.83 -24.81
N GLN A 581 27.26 -5.70 -25.22
CA GLN A 581 27.97 -4.79 -24.32
C GLN A 581 27.02 -4.10 -23.33
N ASN A 582 25.82 -3.70 -23.77
CA ASN A 582 24.79 -3.19 -22.88
C ASN A 582 24.29 -4.28 -21.91
N LEU A 583 24.15 -5.54 -22.37
CA LEU A 583 23.81 -6.65 -21.47
C LEU A 583 24.87 -6.86 -20.36
N GLN A 584 26.16 -6.64 -20.65
CA GLN A 584 27.22 -6.71 -19.63
C GLN A 584 27.16 -5.54 -18.64
N LYS A 585 26.92 -4.31 -19.12
CA LYS A 585 26.78 -3.11 -18.27
C LYS A 585 25.67 -3.24 -17.22
N TYR A 586 24.51 -3.75 -17.61
CA TYR A 586 23.36 -3.88 -16.70
C TYR A 586 23.31 -5.22 -15.93
N LYS A 587 24.12 -6.22 -16.32
CA LYS A 587 24.25 -7.48 -15.57
C LYS A 587 24.76 -7.32 -14.14
N ALA A 588 25.55 -6.29 -13.85
CA ALA A 588 26.00 -5.99 -12.49
C ALA A 588 24.84 -5.72 -11.49
N ILE A 589 23.63 -5.44 -11.99
CA ILE A 589 22.41 -5.38 -11.16
C ILE A 589 22.09 -6.79 -10.61
N LYS A 590 22.25 -7.85 -11.40
CA LYS A 590 22.00 -9.25 -11.01
C LYS A 590 22.96 -9.72 -9.92
N ASP A 591 24.24 -9.34 -10.02
CA ASP A 591 25.30 -9.81 -9.11
C ASP A 591 25.24 -9.17 -7.71
N ASN A 592 24.42 -8.12 -7.51
CA ASN A 592 24.13 -7.52 -6.21
C ASN A 592 22.97 -8.22 -5.45
N TYR A 593 22.34 -9.25 -6.03
CA TYR A 593 21.20 -9.94 -5.44
C TYR A 593 21.41 -11.46 -5.35
N GLU A 594 21.90 -11.91 -4.19
CA GLU A 594 21.78 -13.32 -3.81
C GLU A 594 20.30 -13.72 -3.69
N LEU A 595 19.96 -14.92 -4.17
CA LEU A 595 18.60 -15.47 -4.11
C LEU A 595 18.30 -15.97 -2.69
N ASP A 596 17.12 -15.64 -2.16
CA ASP A 596 16.58 -16.11 -0.86
C ASP A 596 16.24 -17.61 -0.88
#